data_AF-A0A8S0QD17-F1
#
_entry.id   AF-A0A8S0QD17-F1
#
_cell.length_a   1.000
_cell.length_b   1.000
_cell.length_c   1.000
_cell.angle_alpha   90.00
_cell.angle_beta   90.00
_cell.angle_gamma   90.00
#
_symmetry.space_group_name_H-M   'P 1'
#
loop_
_entity.id
_entity.type
_entity.pdbx_description
1 polymer ?
#
loop_
_entity_poly.entity_id
_entity_poly.type
_entity_poly.pdbx_seq_one_letter_code
_entity_poly.pdbx_strand_id
1 'polypeptide(L)'
;MRSLFNLSFLILLFSLISACAKNHNNADLVRTSCAHASYPKICLRTLSSYSGVATTLRNLARAGVKVSLSRSKAAANFLAQLKSQSKREQIALRDCIELMGNSMDELTETLSELQHLRSGDFGWHMSNVETWVSAALTNENTCLDGFKEIEGFIRSDVKRKITKVARVTSNALYLIDLLDNSHGKNVEIATRQN
;
A
#
# COMPACT_ATOMS: atom_id res chain seq x y z
N MET A 1 22.27 40.21 -22.84
CA MET A 1 22.81 39.15 -21.95
C MET A 1 22.38 39.29 -20.49
N ARG A 2 22.55 40.45 -19.82
CA ARG A 2 22.15 40.63 -18.40
C ARG A 2 20.66 40.42 -18.10
N SER A 3 19.76 40.89 -18.97
CA SER A 3 18.30 40.70 -18.82
C SER A 3 17.86 39.22 -18.95
N LEU A 4 18.52 38.46 -19.82
CA LEU A 4 18.25 37.03 -20.01
C LEU A 4 18.68 36.20 -18.79
N PHE A 5 19.76 36.60 -18.12
CA PHE A 5 20.23 35.96 -16.88
C PHE A 5 19.25 36.17 -15.72
N ASN A 6 18.67 37.38 -15.59
CA ASN A 6 17.67 37.69 -14.57
C ASN A 6 16.36 36.94 -14.81
N LEU A 7 15.93 36.78 -16.07
CA LEU A 7 14.74 36.03 -16.41
C LEU A 7 14.91 34.52 -16.14
N SER A 8 16.07 33.95 -16.48
CA SER A 8 16.40 32.56 -16.12
C SER A 8 16.44 32.34 -14.61
N PHE A 9 16.97 33.29 -13.84
CA PHE A 9 17.01 33.18 -12.38
C PHE A 9 15.61 33.24 -11.76
N LEU A 10 14.73 34.12 -12.25
CA LEU A 10 13.33 34.21 -11.82
C LEU A 10 12.53 32.94 -12.16
N ILE A 11 12.75 32.35 -13.33
CA ILE A 11 12.10 31.08 -13.72
C ILE A 11 12.57 29.94 -12.80
N LEU A 12 13.87 29.85 -12.51
CA LEU A 12 14.42 28.84 -11.60
C LEU A 12 13.84 29.00 -10.18
N LEU A 13 13.78 30.23 -9.67
CA LEU A 13 13.17 30.52 -8.36
C LEU A 13 11.69 30.11 -8.33
N PHE A 14 10.92 30.42 -9.38
CA PHE A 14 9.50 30.04 -9.45
C PHE A 14 9.30 28.52 -9.50
N SER A 15 10.12 27.80 -10.27
CA SER A 15 10.09 26.33 -10.32
C SER A 15 10.44 25.70 -8.96
N LEU A 16 11.42 26.25 -8.24
CA LEU A 16 11.82 25.78 -6.92
C LEU A 16 10.71 26.00 -5.86
N ILE A 17 10.07 27.16 -5.85
CA ILE A 17 8.96 27.47 -4.93
C ILE A 17 7.78 26.50 -5.16
N SER A 18 7.41 26.25 -6.43
CA SER A 18 6.31 25.34 -6.77
C SER A 18 6.60 23.88 -6.35
N ALA A 19 7.84 23.43 -6.50
CA ALA A 19 8.26 22.10 -6.05
C ALA A 19 8.20 21.95 -4.52
N CYS A 20 8.63 22.98 -3.78
CA CYS A 20 8.62 22.97 -2.32
C CYS A 20 7.19 22.91 -1.76
N ALA A 21 6.25 23.69 -2.31
CA ALA A 21 4.85 23.70 -1.88
C ALA A 21 4.16 22.34 -2.11
N LYS A 22 4.42 21.69 -3.26
CA LYS A 22 3.89 20.34 -3.55
C LYS A 22 4.42 19.29 -2.57
N ASN A 23 5.70 19.34 -2.24
CA ASN A 23 6.30 18.40 -1.28
C ASN A 23 5.75 18.59 0.13
N HIS A 24 5.52 19.83 0.57
CA HIS A 24 4.92 20.12 1.88
C HIS A 24 3.49 19.56 1.98
N ASN A 25 2.65 19.83 0.97
CA ASN A 25 1.26 19.33 0.95
C ASN A 25 1.19 17.79 0.89
N ASN A 26 2.10 17.14 0.16
CA ASN A 26 2.19 15.68 0.14
C ASN A 26 2.58 15.12 1.51
N ALA A 27 3.59 15.72 2.15
CA ALA A 27 4.03 15.30 3.47
C ALA A 27 2.92 15.45 4.52
N ASP A 28 2.11 16.50 4.42
CA ASP A 28 0.98 16.75 5.31
C ASP A 28 -0.18 15.77 5.06
N LEU A 29 -0.51 15.50 3.80
CA LEU A 29 -1.52 14.50 3.43
C LEU A 29 -1.12 13.11 3.94
N VAL A 30 0.11 12.67 3.69
CA VAL A 30 0.61 11.37 4.17
C VAL A 30 0.55 11.29 5.69
N ARG A 31 0.98 12.35 6.39
CA ARG A 31 0.95 12.40 7.86
C ARG A 31 -0.47 12.27 8.39
N THR A 32 -1.40 13.06 7.86
CA THR A 32 -2.79 13.09 8.31
C THR A 32 -3.50 11.77 8.00
N SER A 33 -3.34 11.26 6.77
CA SER A 33 -3.94 9.99 6.38
C SER A 33 -3.35 8.80 7.15
N CYS A 34 -2.08 8.79 7.52
CA CYS A 34 -1.51 7.68 8.29
C CYS A 34 -1.78 7.74 9.80
N ALA A 35 -2.33 8.85 10.33
CA ALA A 35 -2.42 9.09 11.78
C ALA A 35 -3.24 8.02 12.53
N HIS A 36 -4.30 7.51 11.90
CA HIS A 36 -5.20 6.51 12.47
C HIS A 36 -5.14 5.16 11.74
N ALA A 37 -4.12 4.94 10.92
CA ALA A 37 -3.93 3.66 10.26
C ALA A 37 -3.71 2.53 11.28
N SER A 38 -3.96 1.28 10.90
CA SER A 38 -3.74 0.10 11.76
C SER A 38 -2.30 0.02 12.30
N TYR A 39 -1.34 0.49 11.51
CA TYR A 39 0.07 0.61 11.89
C TYR A 39 0.64 1.99 11.49
N PRO A 40 0.38 3.06 12.27
CA PRO A 40 0.64 4.45 11.86
C PRO A 40 2.10 4.73 11.52
N LYS A 41 3.02 4.28 12.40
CA LYS A 41 4.47 4.46 12.20
C LYS A 41 4.97 3.77 10.93
N ILE A 42 4.40 2.60 10.60
CA ILE A 42 4.77 1.86 9.39
C ILE A 42 4.22 2.58 8.16
N CYS A 43 2.95 2.98 8.18
CA CYS A 43 2.29 3.73 7.12
C CYS A 43 3.11 4.98 6.74
N LEU A 44 3.41 5.81 7.75
CA LEU A 44 4.15 7.05 7.57
C LEU A 44 5.52 6.78 6.97
N ARG A 45 6.29 5.83 7.53
CA ARG A 45 7.63 5.51 7.03
C ARG A 45 7.60 4.98 5.61
N THR A 46 6.68 4.08 5.28
CA THR A 46 6.62 3.47 3.94
C THR A 46 6.20 4.46 2.87
N LEU A 47 5.25 5.36 3.18
CA LEU A 47 4.70 6.30 2.21
C LEU A 47 5.53 7.58 2.10
N SER A 48 6.22 8.01 3.16
CA SER A 48 7.17 9.13 3.09
C SER A 48 8.38 8.81 2.20
N SER A 49 8.73 7.53 2.06
CA SER A 49 9.81 7.07 1.17
C SER A 49 9.30 6.58 -0.19
N TYR A 50 8.01 6.71 -0.48
CA TYR A 50 7.44 6.31 -1.76
C TYR A 50 7.79 7.34 -2.84
N SER A 51 8.36 6.90 -3.96
CA SER A 51 8.85 7.78 -5.03
C SER A 51 7.76 8.25 -6.01
N GLY A 52 6.55 7.69 -5.92
CA GLY A 52 5.43 8.07 -6.79
C GLY A 52 4.62 9.24 -6.26
N VAL A 53 3.70 9.75 -7.08
CA VAL A 53 2.80 10.85 -6.73
C VAL A 53 1.74 10.35 -5.73
N ALA A 54 1.72 10.91 -4.53
CA ALA A 54 0.73 10.60 -3.47
C ALA A 54 -0.01 11.88 -3.02
N THR A 55 -0.49 12.65 -3.98
CA THR A 55 -1.11 13.98 -3.79
C THR A 55 -2.62 13.93 -3.52
N THR A 56 -3.25 12.76 -3.63
CA THR A 56 -4.70 12.56 -3.43
C THR A 56 -4.92 11.27 -2.64
N LEU A 57 -6.08 11.12 -1.98
CA LEU A 57 -6.42 9.87 -1.27
C LEU A 57 -6.38 8.65 -2.19
N ARG A 58 -6.85 8.78 -3.44
CA ARG A 58 -6.76 7.72 -4.44
C ARG A 58 -5.31 7.33 -4.73
N ASN A 59 -4.45 8.31 -4.96
CA ASN A 59 -3.04 8.06 -5.21
C ASN A 59 -2.33 7.47 -3.98
N LEU A 60 -2.74 7.87 -2.78
CA LEU A 60 -2.22 7.35 -1.52
C LEU A 60 -2.62 5.88 -1.30
N ALA A 61 -3.90 5.54 -1.53
CA ALA A 61 -4.38 4.15 -1.51
C ALA A 61 -3.60 3.28 -2.53
N ARG A 62 -3.46 3.77 -3.77
CA ARG A 62 -2.64 3.09 -4.80
C ARG A 62 -1.18 2.93 -4.39
N ALA A 63 -0.59 3.91 -3.72
CA ALA A 63 0.77 3.82 -3.21
C ALA A 63 0.88 2.75 -2.12
N GLY A 64 -0.08 2.69 -1.19
CA GLY A 64 -0.19 1.64 -0.17
C GLY A 64 -0.21 0.25 -0.79
N VAL A 65 -1.11 0.01 -1.75
CA VAL A 65 -1.24 -1.28 -2.45
C VAL A 65 0.04 -1.65 -3.21
N LYS A 66 0.69 -0.68 -3.89
CA LYS A 66 1.98 -0.93 -4.57
C LYS A 66 3.10 -1.29 -3.60
N VAL A 67 3.14 -0.66 -2.42
CA VAL A 67 4.09 -1.04 -1.37
C VAL A 67 3.83 -2.48 -0.93
N SER A 68 2.57 -2.85 -0.69
CA SER A 68 2.18 -4.22 -0.34
C SER A 68 2.63 -5.22 -1.39
N LEU A 69 2.30 -4.99 -2.66
CA LEU A 69 2.68 -5.85 -3.79
C LEU A 69 4.20 -6.06 -3.86
N SER A 70 4.97 -4.98 -3.71
CA SER A 70 6.44 -5.04 -3.67
C SER A 70 6.95 -5.87 -2.48
N ARG A 71 6.31 -5.76 -1.31
CA ARG A 71 6.68 -6.51 -0.11
C ARG A 71 6.31 -7.98 -0.20
N SER A 72 5.16 -8.33 -0.79
CA SER A 72 4.73 -9.71 -1.04
C SER A 72 5.71 -10.41 -2.00
N LYS A 73 6.07 -9.75 -3.11
CA LYS A 73 7.11 -10.25 -4.03
C LYS A 73 8.46 -10.47 -3.34
N ALA A 74 8.91 -9.48 -2.55
CA ALA A 74 10.16 -9.60 -1.80
C ALA A 74 10.10 -10.63 -0.67
N ALA A 75 8.91 -11.02 -0.20
CA ALA A 75 8.70 -12.10 0.75
C ALA A 75 8.76 -13.45 0.06
N ALA A 76 8.02 -13.66 -1.04
CA ALA A 76 8.08 -14.89 -1.83
C ALA A 76 9.52 -15.25 -2.22
N ASN A 77 10.28 -14.28 -2.75
CA ASN A 77 11.69 -14.47 -3.10
C ASN A 77 12.57 -14.85 -1.91
N PHE A 78 12.31 -14.26 -0.74
CA PHE A 78 13.06 -14.57 0.48
C PHE A 78 12.75 -15.99 0.97
N LEU A 79 11.48 -16.37 0.99
CA LEU A 79 11.03 -17.70 1.41
C LEU A 79 11.61 -18.79 0.52
N ALA A 80 11.68 -18.56 -0.79
CA ALA A 80 12.27 -19.51 -1.74
C ALA A 80 13.77 -19.78 -1.50
N GLN A 81 14.46 -18.92 -0.74
CA GLN A 81 15.87 -19.07 -0.38
C GLN A 81 16.08 -19.76 0.97
N LEU A 82 15.02 -19.96 1.76
CA LEU A 82 15.13 -20.60 3.06
C LEU A 82 15.38 -22.11 2.90
N LYS A 83 16.29 -22.63 3.72
CA LYS A 83 16.58 -24.07 3.77
C LYS A 83 15.69 -24.73 4.82
N SER A 84 14.82 -25.64 4.38
CA SER A 84 14.06 -26.52 5.27
C SER A 84 14.95 -27.64 5.81
N GLN A 85 14.78 -28.00 7.08
CA GLN A 85 15.41 -29.14 7.74
C GLN A 85 14.48 -30.36 7.83
N SER A 86 13.20 -30.20 7.50
CA SER A 86 12.21 -31.27 7.54
C SER A 86 11.21 -31.19 6.38
N LYS A 87 10.56 -32.31 6.06
CA LYS A 87 9.47 -32.35 5.07
C LYS A 87 8.32 -31.41 5.45
N ARG A 88 8.05 -31.27 6.76
CA ARG A 88 7.02 -30.37 7.29
C ARG A 88 7.33 -28.91 6.99
N GLU A 89 8.56 -28.48 7.26
CA GLU A 89 9.03 -27.13 6.92
C GLU A 89 9.00 -26.88 5.41
N GLN A 90 9.40 -27.87 4.62
CA GLN A 90 9.40 -27.75 3.17
C GLN A 90 7.99 -27.54 2.60
N ILE A 91 7.00 -28.27 3.12
CA ILE A 91 5.59 -28.10 2.75
C ILE A 91 5.12 -26.70 3.15
N ALA A 92 5.28 -26.30 4.40
CA ALA A 92 4.84 -24.99 4.88
C ALA A 92 5.49 -23.81 4.12
N LEU A 93 6.77 -23.94 3.72
CA LEU A 93 7.42 -22.94 2.88
C LEU A 93 6.76 -22.84 1.49
N ARG A 94 6.47 -23.98 0.84
CA ARG A 94 5.81 -23.96 -0.47
C ARG A 94 4.42 -23.34 -0.38
N ASP A 95 3.64 -23.76 0.61
CA ASP A 95 2.29 -23.23 0.83
C ASP A 95 2.34 -21.71 1.09
N CYS A 96 3.29 -21.23 1.91
CA CYS A 96 3.44 -19.81 2.13
C CYS A 96 3.91 -19.04 0.87
N ILE A 97 4.78 -19.63 0.04
CA ILE A 97 5.19 -19.02 -1.24
C ILE A 97 4.00 -18.90 -2.18
N GLU A 98 3.15 -19.93 -2.26
CA GLU A 98 1.91 -19.92 -3.05
C GLU A 98 0.95 -18.84 -2.54
N LEU A 99 0.73 -18.76 -1.22
CA LEU A 99 -0.10 -17.71 -0.63
C LEU A 99 0.44 -16.31 -0.90
N MET A 100 1.76 -16.11 -0.92
CA MET A 100 2.35 -14.83 -1.34
C MET A 100 2.14 -14.56 -2.83
N GLY A 101 2.14 -15.61 -3.66
CA GLY A 101 1.70 -15.60 -5.06
C GLY A 101 0.30 -15.02 -5.20
N ASN A 102 -0.66 -15.66 -4.55
CA ASN A 102 -2.06 -15.24 -4.55
C ASN A 102 -2.21 -13.80 -4.06
N SER A 103 -1.57 -13.42 -2.94
CA SER A 103 -1.55 -12.03 -2.46
C SER A 103 -1.10 -11.03 -3.53
N MET A 104 -0.12 -11.36 -4.36
CA MET A 104 0.31 -10.46 -5.45
C MET A 104 -0.75 -10.32 -6.53
N ASP A 105 -1.45 -11.40 -6.87
CA ASP A 105 -2.52 -11.39 -7.87
C ASP A 105 -3.70 -10.55 -7.37
N GLU A 106 -4.15 -10.75 -6.13
CA GLU A 106 -5.24 -9.95 -5.55
C GLU A 106 -4.85 -8.48 -5.37
N LEU A 107 -3.60 -8.18 -4.99
CA LEU A 107 -3.12 -6.79 -4.94
C LEU A 107 -3.04 -6.15 -6.34
N THR A 108 -2.84 -6.95 -7.38
CA THR A 108 -2.87 -6.50 -8.77
C THR A 108 -4.29 -6.18 -9.22
N GLU A 109 -5.27 -7.04 -8.88
CA GLU A 109 -6.70 -6.77 -9.10
C GLU A 109 -7.15 -5.51 -8.33
N THR A 110 -6.72 -5.37 -7.08
CA THR A 110 -6.95 -4.15 -6.28
C THR A 110 -6.47 -2.88 -7.02
N LEU A 111 -5.28 -2.94 -7.64
CA LEU A 111 -4.76 -1.81 -8.43
C LEU A 111 -5.53 -1.58 -9.73
N SER A 112 -6.09 -2.63 -10.34
CA SER A 112 -6.95 -2.55 -11.53
C SER A 112 -8.25 -1.82 -11.17
N GLU A 113 -8.95 -2.26 -10.13
CA GLU A 113 -10.21 -1.66 -9.69
C GLU A 113 -10.05 -0.20 -9.25
N LEU A 114 -8.95 0.15 -8.54
CA LEU A 114 -8.63 1.54 -8.18
C LEU A 114 -8.45 2.49 -9.39
N GLN A 115 -8.14 1.96 -10.58
CA GLN A 115 -8.07 2.75 -11.81
C GLN A 115 -9.45 3.05 -12.39
N HIS A 116 -10.43 2.19 -12.12
CA HIS A 116 -11.77 2.26 -12.68
C HIS A 116 -12.77 3.01 -11.81
N LEU A 117 -12.41 3.42 -10.59
CA LEU A 117 -13.26 4.26 -9.73
C LEU A 117 -13.77 5.52 -10.47
N ARG A 118 -15.00 5.51 -10.96
CA ARG A 118 -15.71 6.66 -11.58
C ARG A 118 -17.01 6.89 -10.81
N SER A 119 -17.61 8.07 -10.94
CA SER A 119 -18.77 8.44 -10.10
C SER A 119 -20.01 7.55 -10.29
N GLY A 120 -20.19 6.93 -11.46
CA GLY A 120 -21.37 6.10 -11.76
C GLY A 120 -21.30 4.65 -11.26
N ASP A 121 -20.09 4.13 -11.02
CA ASP A 121 -19.80 2.74 -10.65
C ASP A 121 -18.88 2.65 -9.42
N PHE A 122 -18.66 3.77 -8.73
CA PHE A 122 -17.70 3.91 -7.63
C PHE A 122 -17.88 2.82 -6.57
N GLY A 123 -19.10 2.63 -6.08
CA GLY A 123 -19.38 1.65 -5.01
C GLY A 123 -19.12 0.21 -5.43
N TRP A 124 -19.39 -0.14 -6.69
CA TRP A 124 -19.13 -1.48 -7.21
C TRP A 124 -17.63 -1.76 -7.29
N HIS A 125 -16.87 -0.85 -7.92
CA HIS A 125 -15.41 -0.95 -7.98
C HIS A 125 -14.78 -0.90 -6.58
N MET A 126 -15.27 -0.04 -5.68
CA MET A 126 -14.73 0.06 -4.32
C MET A 126 -14.92 -1.22 -3.52
N SER A 127 -16.09 -1.85 -3.59
CA SER A 127 -16.34 -3.15 -2.97
C SER A 127 -15.38 -4.23 -3.48
N ASN A 128 -15.06 -4.23 -4.77
CA ASN A 128 -14.03 -5.12 -5.33
C ASN A 128 -12.64 -4.80 -4.78
N VAL A 129 -12.25 -3.52 -4.72
CA VAL A 129 -10.97 -3.08 -4.13
C VAL A 129 -10.82 -3.60 -2.70
N GLU A 130 -11.84 -3.42 -1.86
CA GLU A 130 -11.86 -3.88 -0.47
C GLU A 130 -11.78 -5.41 -0.35
N THR A 131 -12.52 -6.11 -1.22
CA THR A 131 -12.52 -7.57 -1.28
C THR A 131 -11.12 -8.11 -1.60
N TRP A 132 -10.50 -7.62 -2.67
CA TRP A 132 -9.20 -8.12 -3.12
C TRP A 132 -8.07 -7.80 -2.14
N VAL A 133 -8.02 -6.58 -1.59
CA VAL A 133 -6.97 -6.25 -0.61
C VAL A 133 -7.13 -7.04 0.69
N SER A 134 -8.38 -7.34 1.10
CA SER A 134 -8.66 -8.15 2.28
C SER A 134 -8.32 -9.62 2.06
N ALA A 135 -8.54 -10.15 0.84
CA ALA A 135 -8.10 -11.48 0.44
C ALA A 135 -6.57 -11.59 0.51
N ALA A 136 -5.84 -10.62 -0.04
CA ALA A 136 -4.38 -10.58 0.04
C ALA A 136 -3.87 -10.61 1.49
N LEU A 137 -4.48 -9.81 2.37
CA LEU A 137 -4.14 -9.79 3.80
C LEU A 137 -4.47 -11.12 4.49
N THR A 138 -5.56 -11.77 4.09
CA THR A 138 -5.95 -13.09 4.60
C THR A 138 -4.91 -14.13 4.21
N ASN A 139 -4.47 -14.17 2.96
CA ASN A 139 -3.41 -15.06 2.47
C ASN A 139 -2.10 -14.87 3.26
N GLU A 140 -1.73 -13.62 3.55
CA GLU A 140 -0.56 -13.29 4.38
C GLU A 140 -0.68 -13.82 5.81
N ASN A 141 -1.86 -13.72 6.42
CA ASN A 141 -2.12 -14.28 7.76
C ASN A 141 -2.18 -15.81 7.74
N THR A 142 -2.77 -16.43 6.71
CA THR A 142 -2.80 -17.88 6.53
C THR A 142 -1.39 -18.46 6.39
N CYS A 143 -0.47 -17.76 5.71
CA CYS A 143 0.94 -18.16 5.70
C CYS A 143 1.51 -18.20 7.13
N LEU A 144 1.28 -17.16 7.95
CA LEU A 144 1.76 -17.14 9.34
C LEU A 144 1.20 -18.32 10.15
N ASP A 145 -0.06 -18.65 9.90
CA ASP A 145 -0.77 -19.75 10.57
C ASP A 145 -0.20 -21.12 10.21
N GLY A 146 0.25 -21.32 8.97
CA GLY A 146 0.94 -22.53 8.52
C GLY A 146 2.23 -22.86 9.28
N PHE A 147 2.82 -21.87 9.98
CA PHE A 147 4.02 -22.02 10.78
C PHE A 147 3.77 -22.07 12.30
N LYS A 148 2.50 -22.09 12.77
CA LYS A 148 2.19 -22.08 14.22
C LYS A 148 2.83 -23.26 14.97
N GLU A 149 2.86 -24.43 14.34
CA GLU A 149 3.31 -25.71 14.90
C GLU A 149 4.72 -26.13 14.41
N ILE A 150 5.46 -25.21 13.79
CA ILE A 150 6.85 -25.40 13.37
C ILE A 150 7.73 -24.67 14.38
N GLU A 151 8.89 -25.22 14.74
CA GLU A 151 9.79 -24.55 15.68
C GLU A 151 11.12 -24.13 15.02
N GLY A 152 11.89 -23.31 15.73
CA GLY A 152 13.23 -22.91 15.32
C GLY A 152 13.31 -21.66 14.44
N PHE A 153 14.48 -21.46 13.84
CA PHE A 153 14.84 -20.20 13.16
C PHE A 153 13.96 -19.92 11.94
N ILE A 154 13.55 -20.95 11.20
CA ILE A 154 12.69 -20.80 10.02
C ILE A 154 11.35 -20.14 10.37
N ARG A 155 10.69 -20.54 11.46
CA ARG A 155 9.46 -19.89 11.94
C ARG A 155 9.69 -18.42 12.26
N SER A 156 10.80 -18.11 12.92
CA SER A 156 11.14 -16.73 13.28
C SER A 156 11.41 -15.86 12.06
N ASP A 157 12.05 -16.41 11.03
CA ASP A 157 12.33 -15.74 9.77
C ASP A 157 11.06 -15.47 8.95
N VAL A 158 10.22 -16.50 8.80
CA VAL A 158 8.92 -16.39 8.13
C VAL A 158 8.04 -15.37 8.86
N LYS A 159 7.85 -15.52 10.18
CA LYS A 159 7.05 -14.61 10.98
C LYS A 159 7.51 -13.16 10.83
N ARG A 160 8.82 -12.91 10.97
CA ARG A 160 9.39 -11.56 10.82
C ARG A 160 9.16 -10.99 9.42
N LYS A 161 9.29 -11.78 8.37
CA LYS A 161 9.14 -11.31 6.99
C LYS A 161 7.67 -11.06 6.66
N ILE A 162 6.79 -12.00 6.95
CA ILE A 162 5.38 -11.98 6.54
C ILE A 162 4.56 -11.02 7.39
N THR A 163 4.84 -10.89 8.70
CA THR A 163 4.22 -9.82 9.52
C THR A 163 4.51 -8.43 8.95
N LYS A 164 5.66 -8.19 8.32
CA LYS A 164 5.92 -6.90 7.66
C LYS A 164 5.06 -6.68 6.41
N VAL A 165 4.73 -7.75 5.70
CA VAL A 165 3.81 -7.71 4.55
C VAL A 165 2.39 -7.41 5.05
N ALA A 166 1.87 -8.25 5.96
CA ALA A 166 0.54 -8.08 6.59
C ALA A 166 0.30 -6.66 7.13
N ARG A 167 1.32 -6.06 7.75
CA ARG A 167 1.22 -4.69 8.29
C ARG A 167 1.10 -3.61 7.21
N VAL A 168 1.80 -3.75 6.09
CA VAL A 168 1.66 -2.78 4.99
C VAL A 168 0.37 -3.00 4.22
N THR A 169 -0.06 -4.25 4.04
CA THR A 169 -1.34 -4.60 3.41
C THR A 169 -2.52 -4.12 4.25
N SER A 170 -2.48 -4.29 5.57
CA SER A 170 -3.48 -3.73 6.49
C SER A 170 -3.54 -2.20 6.45
N ASN A 171 -2.40 -1.52 6.33
CA ASN A 171 -2.40 -0.07 6.12
C ASN A 171 -2.93 0.33 4.74
N ALA A 172 -2.72 -0.49 3.70
CA ALA A 172 -3.28 -0.24 2.37
C ALA A 172 -4.82 -0.31 2.40
N LEU A 173 -5.38 -1.35 3.03
CA LEU A 173 -6.82 -1.46 3.29
C LEU A 173 -7.35 -0.24 4.03
N TYR A 174 -6.71 0.18 5.13
CA TYR A 174 -7.12 1.38 5.84
C TYR A 174 -7.17 2.65 4.95
N LEU A 175 -6.21 2.81 4.04
CA LEU A 175 -6.18 3.96 3.12
C LEU A 175 -7.27 3.88 2.04
N ILE A 176 -7.68 2.67 1.67
CA ILE A 176 -8.83 2.40 0.80
C ILE A 176 -10.12 2.81 1.54
N ASP A 177 -10.30 2.37 2.78
CA ASP A 177 -11.45 2.76 3.61
C ASP A 177 -11.52 4.29 3.78
N LEU A 178 -10.37 4.94 3.98
CA LEU A 178 -10.31 6.41 4.08
C LEU A 178 -10.76 7.09 2.79
N LEU A 179 -10.41 6.53 1.62
CA LEU A 179 -10.84 7.02 0.32
C LEU A 179 -12.35 6.85 0.13
N ASP A 180 -12.91 5.69 0.47
CA ASP A 180 -14.34 5.42 0.38
C ASP A 180 -15.16 6.38 1.25
N ASN A 181 -14.78 6.49 2.53
CA ASN A 181 -15.42 7.40 3.48
C ASN A 181 -15.37 8.87 3.02
N SER A 182 -14.25 9.29 2.43
CA SER A 182 -14.13 10.65 1.88
C SER A 182 -15.05 10.86 0.68
N HIS A 183 -15.28 9.85 -0.15
CA HIS A 183 -16.22 9.93 -1.26
C HIS A 183 -17.65 10.04 -0.76
N GLY A 184 -18.06 9.20 0.20
CA GLY A 184 -19.40 9.24 0.80
C GLY A 184 -19.76 10.61 1.39
N LYS A 185 -18.82 11.24 2.12
CA LYS A 185 -19.00 12.60 2.65
C LYS A 185 -19.20 13.65 1.55
N ASN A 186 -18.45 13.56 0.45
CA ASN A 186 -18.58 14.50 -0.66
C ASN A 186 -19.93 14.36 -1.37
N VAL A 187 -20.43 13.13 -1.52
CA VAL A 187 -21.77 12.87 -2.07
C VAL A 187 -22.85 13.45 -1.17
N GLU A 188 -22.76 13.25 0.15
CA GLU A 188 -23.72 13.80 1.11
C GLU A 188 -23.74 15.34 1.14
N ILE A 189 -22.58 15.98 1.04
CA ILE A 189 -22.50 17.44 0.95
C ILE A 189 -23.17 17.93 -0.35
N ALA A 190 -22.93 17.25 -1.47
CA ALA A 190 -23.52 17.61 -2.75
C ALA A 190 -25.05 17.44 -2.77
N THR A 191 -25.58 16.41 -2.10
CA THR A 191 -27.05 16.20 -2.00
C THR A 191 -27.73 17.19 -1.07
N ARG A 192 -27.05 17.73 -0.05
CA ARG A 192 -27.59 18.78 0.84
C ARG A 192 -27.62 20.18 0.21
N GLN A 193 -26.96 20.38 -0.92
CA GLN A 193 -26.87 21.66 -1.62
C GLN A 193 -27.84 21.78 -2.82
N ASN A 194 -28.59 20.71 -3.12
CA ASN A 194 -29.66 20.65 -4.12
C ASN A 194 -31.04 20.56 -3.43
#